data_AF-A0A409V731-F1
#
_entry.id   AF-A0A409V731-F1
#
_cell.length_a   1.000
_cell.length_b   1.000
_cell.length_c   1.000
_cell.angle_alpha   90.00
_cell.angle_beta   90.00
_cell.angle_gamma   90.00
#
_symmetry.space_group_name_H-M   'P 1'
#
loop_
_entity.id
_entity.type
_entity.pdbx_description
1 polymer ?
#
loop_
_entity_poly.entity_id
_entity_poly.type
_entity_poly.pdbx_seq_one_letter_code
_entity_poly.pdbx_strand_id
1 'polypeptide(L)'
;YTTVAFIYIYSIPQPALGGLAYQNQVCNPRYRCGVSADGATTYVATVHEIGHNMGMYHDADKNCLSPDVGVMGGAGVGWSTCSVNDMNTMLQTGNHGCLWIDNIADNEVTPASLLGITLVPELL
;
A
#
# COMPACT_ATOMS: atom_id res chain seq x y z
N TYR A 1 1.41 -11.30 13.72
CA TYR A 1 0.29 -10.36 13.52
C TYR A 1 0.77 -9.08 12.86
N THR A 2 0.64 -9.04 11.54
CA THR A 2 0.88 -7.85 10.73
C THR A 2 -0.44 -7.35 10.19
N THR A 3 -0.92 -6.25 10.74
CA THR A 3 -2.09 -5.56 10.24
C THR A 3 -1.71 -4.10 10.12
N VAL A 4 -1.77 -3.55 8.90
CA VAL A 4 -1.72 -2.11 8.70
C VAL A 4 -3.07 -1.55 9.11
N ALA A 5 -3.09 -0.66 10.10
CA ALA A 5 -4.34 -0.10 10.60
C ALA A 5 -4.75 1.11 9.76
N PHE A 6 -5.95 1.07 9.18
CA PHE A 6 -6.55 2.19 8.47
C PHE A 6 -7.71 2.79 9.25
N ILE A 7 -7.70 4.10 9.41
CA ILE A 7 -8.81 4.86 10.00
C ILE A 7 -9.44 5.70 8.90
N TYR A 8 -10.75 5.55 8.73
CA TYR A 8 -11.52 6.34 7.79
C TYR A 8 -12.18 7.50 8.53
N ILE A 9 -11.98 8.72 8.05
CA ILE A 9 -12.58 9.92 8.64
C ILE A 9 -13.29 10.75 7.58
N TYR A 10 -14.39 11.40 7.96
CA TYR A 10 -15.21 12.20 7.04
C TYR A 10 -14.44 13.37 6.41
N SER A 11 -13.51 13.97 7.15
CA SER A 11 -12.63 15.01 6.65
C SER A 11 -11.27 14.97 7.34
N ILE A 12 -10.21 15.09 6.54
CA ILE A 12 -8.86 15.28 7.04
C ILE A 12 -8.65 16.79 7.19
N PRO A 13 -8.02 17.30 8.28
CA PRO A 13 -7.81 18.74 8.49
C PRO A 13 -6.97 19.47 7.40
N GLN A 14 -6.54 18.76 6.35
CA GLN A 14 -5.84 19.26 5.17
C GLN A 14 -6.69 18.95 3.92
N PRO A 15 -7.51 19.90 3.41
CA PRO A 15 -8.54 19.64 2.38
C PRO A 15 -8.00 19.24 1.00
N ALA A 16 -6.68 19.24 0.78
CA ALA A 16 -6.04 18.82 -0.46
C ALA A 16 -5.53 17.37 -0.44
N LEU A 17 -5.61 16.67 0.70
CA LEU A 17 -5.08 15.33 0.87
C LEU A 17 -6.22 14.32 1.06
N GLY A 18 -6.27 13.32 0.18
CA GLY A 18 -7.20 12.19 0.30
C GLY A 18 -6.83 11.26 1.46
N GLY A 19 -5.61 11.34 1.98
CA GLY A 19 -5.09 10.52 3.06
C GLY A 19 -3.77 11.01 3.63
N LEU A 20 -3.31 10.34 4.69
CA LEU A 20 -2.00 10.48 5.30
C LEU A 20 -1.51 9.14 5.85
N ALA A 21 -0.25 8.80 5.61
CA ALA A 21 0.38 7.62 6.17
C ALA A 21 1.87 7.84 6.48
N TYR A 22 2.44 6.95 7.30
CA TYR A 22 3.88 6.95 7.51
C TYR A 22 4.61 6.26 6.34
N GLN A 23 5.75 6.82 5.95
CA GLN A 23 6.58 6.28 4.89
C GLN A 23 7.46 5.12 5.38
N ASN A 24 7.43 3.98 4.69
CA ASN A 24 8.27 2.80 4.96
C ASN A 24 8.15 2.27 6.41
N GLN A 25 6.91 2.16 6.91
CA GLN A 25 6.62 1.72 8.29
C GLN A 25 5.73 0.49 8.38
N VAL A 26 5.50 -0.25 7.29
CA VAL A 26 4.56 -1.38 7.23
C VAL A 26 4.75 -2.44 8.33
N CYS A 27 5.97 -2.63 8.83
CA CYS A 27 6.27 -3.55 9.93
C CYS A 27 6.51 -2.90 11.29
N ASN A 28 6.48 -1.58 11.38
CA ASN A 28 6.66 -0.89 12.64
C ASN A 28 5.35 -0.91 13.44
N PRO A 29 5.29 -1.53 14.63
CA PRO A 29 4.05 -1.66 15.40
C PRO A 29 3.42 -0.33 15.80
N ARG A 30 4.21 0.75 15.87
CA ARG A 30 3.73 2.09 16.22
C ARG A 30 3.29 2.92 15.00
N TYR A 31 3.83 2.62 13.82
CA TYR A 31 3.70 3.48 12.64
C TYR A 31 3.13 2.79 11.40
N ARG A 32 2.77 1.49 11.47
CA ARG A 32 2.06 0.76 10.40
C ARG A 32 0.60 1.17 10.28
N CYS A 33 0.35 2.44 9.98
CA CYS A 33 -1.01 2.97 9.89
C CYS A 33 -1.15 4.08 8.86
N GLY A 34 -2.39 4.34 8.49
CA GLY A 34 -2.79 5.45 7.63
C GLY A 34 -4.21 5.93 7.96
N VAL A 35 -4.53 7.12 7.48
CA VAL A 35 -5.84 7.73 7.58
C VAL A 35 -6.28 8.13 6.18
N SER A 36 -7.52 7.86 5.80
CA SER A 36 -8.06 8.26 4.51
C SER A 36 -9.41 8.95 4.67
N ALA A 37 -9.68 9.93 3.82
CA ALA A 37 -10.98 10.59 3.76
C ALA A 37 -12.03 9.58 3.26
N ASP A 38 -13.19 9.57 3.91
CA ASP A 38 -14.34 8.75 3.52
C ASP A 38 -15.09 9.38 2.32
N GLY A 39 -15.59 8.56 1.39
CA GLY A 39 -16.21 9.01 0.14
C GLY A 39 -15.90 8.16 -1.11
N ALA A 40 -16.28 8.68 -2.29
CA ALA A 40 -16.20 7.93 -3.55
C ALA A 40 -14.77 7.57 -3.99
N THR A 41 -13.75 8.28 -3.49
CA THR A 41 -12.33 8.07 -3.82
C THR A 41 -11.55 7.33 -2.73
N THR A 42 -12.23 6.88 -1.66
CA THR A 42 -11.58 6.27 -0.49
C THR A 42 -10.71 5.08 -0.85
N TYR A 43 -11.09 4.26 -1.84
CA TYR A 43 -10.25 3.13 -2.28
C TYR A 43 -8.89 3.61 -2.82
N VAL A 44 -8.88 4.58 -3.73
CA VAL A 44 -7.62 5.08 -4.33
C VAL A 44 -6.75 5.74 -3.27
N ALA A 45 -7.36 6.55 -2.38
CA ALA A 45 -6.63 7.16 -1.27
C ALA A 45 -6.06 6.11 -0.31
N THR A 46 -6.84 5.08 0.04
CA THR A 46 -6.36 4.00 0.91
C THR A 46 -5.20 3.25 0.28
N VAL A 47 -5.31 2.91 -1.00
CA VAL A 47 -4.25 2.22 -1.74
C VAL A 47 -2.99 3.11 -1.81
N HIS A 48 -3.14 4.41 -2.05
CA HIS A 48 -2.06 5.39 -2.02
C HIS A 48 -1.33 5.41 -0.66
N GLU A 49 -2.09 5.47 0.43
CA GLU A 49 -1.56 5.45 1.79
C GLU A 49 -0.92 4.10 2.18
N ILE A 50 -1.40 2.98 1.62
CA ILE A 50 -0.72 1.68 1.72
C ILE A 50 0.63 1.76 1.00
N GLY A 51 0.67 2.38 -0.19
CA GLY A 51 1.90 2.62 -0.96
C GLY A 51 2.98 3.34 -0.14
N HIS A 52 2.61 4.40 0.58
CA HIS A 52 3.52 5.08 1.51
C HIS A 52 4.07 4.15 2.60
N ASN A 53 3.21 3.38 3.28
CA ASN A 53 3.66 2.39 4.28
C ASN A 53 4.64 1.36 3.67
N MET A 54 4.43 1.01 2.40
CA MET A 54 5.24 0.10 1.60
C MET A 54 6.48 0.77 0.97
N GLY A 55 6.79 2.01 1.31
CA GLY A 55 8.01 2.68 0.89
C GLY A 55 7.93 3.45 -0.43
N MET A 56 6.77 3.52 -1.08
CA MET A 56 6.57 4.27 -2.33
C MET A 56 6.45 5.77 -2.08
N TYR A 57 7.15 6.59 -2.88
CA TYR A 57 7.00 8.05 -2.88
C TYR A 57 5.95 8.48 -3.92
N HIS A 58 5.54 9.75 -3.91
CA HIS A 58 4.72 10.27 -5.00
C HIS A 58 5.46 10.14 -6.33
N ASP A 59 4.74 9.89 -7.42
CA ASP A 59 5.33 9.76 -8.74
C ASP A 59 6.13 11.00 -9.16
N ALA A 60 5.62 12.19 -8.81
CA ALA A 60 6.28 13.46 -9.07
C ALA A 60 7.64 13.60 -8.34
N ASP A 61 7.77 13.05 -7.12
CA ASP A 61 9.02 13.08 -6.34
C ASP A 61 10.09 12.16 -6.94
N LYS A 62 9.66 11.16 -7.72
CA LYS A 62 10.51 10.20 -8.44
C LYS A 62 10.68 10.53 -9.92
N ASN A 63 10.13 11.67 -10.36
CA ASN A 63 10.16 12.12 -11.74
C ASN A 63 9.45 11.15 -12.72
N CYS A 64 8.48 10.35 -12.22
CA CYS A 64 7.53 9.60 -13.02
C CYS A 64 6.45 10.55 -13.54
N LEU A 65 6.45 10.77 -14.86
CA LEU A 65 5.54 11.67 -15.55
C LEU A 65 4.70 10.90 -16.57
N SER A 66 3.63 11.52 -17.06
CA SER A 66 2.75 10.92 -18.06
C SER A 66 3.54 10.36 -19.26
N PRO A 67 3.26 9.13 -19.72
CA PRO A 67 2.10 8.30 -19.36
C PRO A 67 2.29 7.38 -18.13
N ASP A 68 3.44 7.42 -17.45
CA ASP A 68 3.78 6.53 -16.33
C ASP A 68 3.41 7.14 -14.96
N VAL A 69 2.15 7.55 -14.84
CA VAL A 69 1.59 8.04 -13.57
C VAL A 69 0.56 7.03 -13.07
N GLY A 70 0.77 6.54 -11.86
CA GLY A 70 -0.09 5.59 -11.20
C GLY A 70 -0.72 6.16 -9.94
N VAL A 71 -1.15 5.26 -9.05
CA VAL A 71 -1.88 5.61 -7.82
C VAL A 71 -1.11 6.61 -6.96
N MET A 72 0.23 6.54 -6.93
CA MET A 72 1.07 7.48 -6.17
C MET A 72 1.15 8.89 -6.79
N GLY A 73 0.74 9.08 -8.04
CA GLY A 73 0.52 10.40 -8.63
C GLY A 73 -0.93 10.88 -8.57
N GLY A 74 -1.81 10.17 -7.86
CA GLY A 74 -3.23 10.51 -7.72
C GLY A 74 -4.08 10.18 -8.95
N ALA A 75 -3.59 9.35 -9.87
CA ALA A 75 -4.28 8.97 -11.10
C ALA A 75 -4.16 7.46 -11.41
N GLY A 76 -4.98 6.94 -12.32
CA GLY A 76 -4.83 5.57 -12.84
C GLY A 76 -5.41 4.45 -11.95
N VAL A 77 -5.24 3.20 -12.43
CA VAL A 77 -5.73 1.96 -11.79
C VAL A 77 -4.59 0.98 -11.45
N GLY A 78 -3.37 1.48 -11.29
CA GLY A 78 -2.17 0.67 -11.00
C GLY A 78 -0.96 1.49 -10.56
N TRP A 79 0.16 0.82 -10.30
CA TRP A 79 1.42 1.45 -9.90
C TRP A 79 2.23 1.90 -11.11
N SER A 80 2.89 3.06 -11.01
CA SER A 80 3.91 3.48 -11.98
C SER A 80 5.15 2.60 -11.88
N THR A 81 6.05 2.67 -12.87
CA THR A 81 7.34 1.97 -12.76
C THR A 81 8.17 2.49 -11.58
N CYS A 82 8.06 3.78 -11.24
CA CYS A 82 8.74 4.37 -10.08
C CYS A 82 8.23 3.80 -8.76
N SER A 83 6.91 3.71 -8.60
CA SER A 83 6.27 3.12 -7.42
C SER A 83 6.68 1.66 -7.22
N VAL A 84 6.71 0.87 -8.30
CA VAL A 84 7.18 -0.52 -8.28
C VAL A 84 8.64 -0.61 -7.83
N ASN A 85 9.51 0.26 -8.35
CA ASN A 85 10.93 0.28 -7.98
C ASN A 85 11.15 0.65 -6.50
N ASP A 86 10.39 1.60 -5.97
CA ASP A 86 10.46 1.97 -4.55
C ASP A 86 10.02 0.82 -3.64
N MET A 87 8.91 0.15 -3.97
CA MET A 87 8.45 -1.01 -3.21
C MET A 87 9.44 -2.17 -3.28
N ASN A 88 10.00 -2.46 -4.46
CA ASN A 88 11.03 -3.49 -4.60
C ASN A 88 12.27 -3.16 -3.76
N THR A 89 12.68 -1.90 -3.77
CA THR A 89 13.79 -1.42 -2.92
C THR A 89 13.47 -1.64 -1.45
N MET A 90 12.26 -1.27 -1.01
CA MET A 90 11.80 -1.49 0.37
C MET A 90 11.85 -2.98 0.74
N LEU A 91 11.26 -3.86 -0.09
CA LEU A 91 11.21 -5.30 0.15
C LEU A 91 12.62 -5.92 0.23
N GLN A 92 13.58 -5.40 -0.55
CA GLN A 92 14.97 -5.85 -0.55
C GLN A 92 15.79 -5.25 0.61
N THR A 93 15.35 -4.15 1.21
CA THR A 93 16.10 -3.40 2.23
C THR A 93 15.50 -3.54 3.63
N GLY A 94 15.72 -4.70 4.25
CA GLY A 94 15.74 -4.91 5.71
C GLY A 94 14.49 -4.56 6.56
N ASN A 95 14.20 -5.42 7.55
CA ASN A 95 13.25 -5.19 8.65
C ASN A 95 11.74 -5.16 8.30
N HIS A 96 11.35 -5.79 7.18
CA HIS A 96 9.94 -6.01 6.82
C HIS A 96 9.48 -7.46 6.97
N GLY A 97 10.15 -8.22 7.85
CA GLY A 97 9.90 -9.65 8.05
C GLY A 97 8.45 -9.99 8.43
N CYS A 98 7.72 -9.00 8.94
CA CYS A 98 6.33 -9.12 9.29
C CYS A 98 5.40 -9.38 8.08
N LEU A 99 5.82 -9.03 6.86
CA LEU A 99 5.08 -9.28 5.61
C LEU A 99 5.12 -10.75 5.18
N TRP A 100 6.09 -11.51 5.67
CA TRP A 100 6.28 -12.93 5.36
C TRP A 100 5.67 -13.85 6.42
N ILE A 101 4.83 -13.30 7.29
CA ILE A 101 4.10 -14.04 8.32
C ILE A 101 2.63 -14.06 7.94
N ASP A 102 2.18 -15.21 7.45
CA ASP A 102 0.77 -15.45 7.20
C ASP A 102 0.01 -15.47 8.53
N ASN A 103 -1.02 -14.64 8.63
CA ASN A 103 -1.89 -14.54 9.80
C ASN A 103 -3.28 -15.16 9.53
N ILE A 104 -3.42 -15.86 8.40
CA ILE A 104 -4.56 -16.72 8.08
C ILE A 104 -4.00 -18.13 8.24
N ALA A 105 -4.62 -18.96 9.07
CA ALA A 105 -4.18 -20.35 9.13
C ALA A 105 -4.41 -21.01 7.76
N ASP A 106 -3.51 -21.88 7.28
CA ASP A 106 -3.60 -22.48 5.94
C ASP A 106 -4.98 -23.14 5.65
N ASN A 107 -5.65 -23.58 6.71
CA ASN A 107 -7.01 -24.16 6.68
C ASN A 107 -8.15 -23.13 6.67
N GLU A 108 -7.89 -21.86 6.99
CA GLU A 108 -8.80 -20.71 6.89
C GLU A 108 -8.68 -20.00 5.54
N VAL A 109 -7.64 -20.30 4.75
CA VAL A 109 -7.58 -20.00 3.32
C VAL A 109 -8.55 -20.93 2.58
N THR A 110 -9.85 -20.75 2.78
CA THR A 110 -10.84 -21.49 1.99
C THR A 110 -10.80 -20.95 0.55
N PRO A 111 -10.56 -21.78 -0.47
CA PRO A 111 -10.43 -21.34 -1.86
C PRO A 111 -11.66 -20.60 -2.41
N ALA A 112 -12.82 -20.66 -1.75
CA ALA A 112 -14.05 -20.06 -2.22
C ALA A 112 -13.98 -18.53 -2.38
N SER A 113 -13.19 -17.81 -1.57
CA SER A 113 -13.01 -16.35 -1.67
C SER A 113 -11.79 -15.92 -2.47
N LEU A 114 -10.93 -16.88 -2.90
CA LEU A 114 -9.71 -16.65 -3.70
C LEU A 114 -9.74 -17.40 -5.04
N LEU A 115 -10.91 -17.86 -5.48
CA LEU A 115 -11.11 -18.52 -6.78
C LEU A 115 -10.56 -17.64 -7.92
N GLY A 116 -9.35 -17.94 -8.38
CA GLY A 116 -8.66 -17.24 -9.46
C GLY A 116 -7.37 -16.51 -9.09
N ILE A 117 -6.98 -16.43 -7.81
CA ILE A 117 -5.70 -15.85 -7.39
C ILE A 117 -4.67 -16.98 -7.19
N THR A 118 -3.81 -17.16 -8.17
CA THR A 118 -2.63 -18.03 -8.05
C THR A 118 -1.52 -17.24 -7.36
N LEU A 119 -1.26 -17.50 -6.08
CA LEU A 119 0.00 -17.15 -5.45
C LEU A 119 1.04 -18.18 -5.90
N VAL A 120 1.76 -17.90 -6.99
CA VAL A 120 2.81 -18.78 -7.51
C VAL A 120 4.04 -18.70 -6.58
N PRO A 121 4.50 -19.81 -5.98
CA PRO A 121 5.62 -19.82 -5.05
C PRO A 121 7.01 -19.57 -5.67
N GLU A 122 7.13 -19.46 -7.00
CA GLU A 122 8.42 -19.39 -7.71
C GLU A 122 9.09 -18.01 -7.72
N LEU A 123 8.68 -17.09 -6.83
CA LEU A 123 9.27 -15.74 -6.70
C LEU A 123 9.72 -15.39 -5.26
N LEU A 124 9.97 -16.40 -4.42
CA LEU A 124 10.77 -16.24 -3.18
C LEU A 124 12.25 -16.55 -3.44
#